data_AF-A0A533ZYE5-F1
#
_entry.id   AF-A0A533ZYE5-F1
#
_cell.length_a   1.000
_cell.length_b   1.000
_cell.length_c   1.000
_cell.angle_alpha   90.00
_cell.angle_beta   90.00
_cell.angle_gamma   90.00
#
_symmetry.space_group_name_H-M   'P 1'
#
loop_
_entity.id
_entity.type
_entity.pdbx_description
1 polymer ?
#
loop_
_entity_poly.entity_id
_entity_poly.type
_entity_poly.pdbx_seq_one_letter_code
_entity_poly.pdbx_strand_id
1 'polypeptide(L)'
;MRRLLRWVLQFLSVLVVLALVACAAIYWRSNQMLAQKIEIKEAALAIPIDTDAIARGRHLAITRGCGECHGADFGGKMVVDVLPVGRVAGPN
;
A
#
# COMPACT_ATOMS: atom_id res chain seq x y z
N MET A 1 1.56 44.79 25.69
CA MET A 1 1.41 43.33 25.89
C MET A 1 0.21 42.72 25.15
N ARG A 2 -1.05 43.18 25.35
CA ARG A 2 -2.26 42.62 24.69
C ARG A 2 -2.31 42.71 23.15
N ARG A 3 -1.53 43.61 22.53
CA ARG A 3 -1.47 43.78 21.06
C ARG A 3 -0.51 42.77 20.42
N LEU A 4 0.67 42.59 21.01
CA LEU A 4 1.66 41.57 20.62
C LEU A 4 1.09 40.15 20.81
N LEU A 5 0.44 39.88 21.95
CA LEU A 5 -0.17 38.57 22.20
C LEU A 5 -1.23 38.21 21.15
N ARG A 6 -2.05 39.18 20.71
CA ARG A 6 -3.03 38.97 19.63
C ARG A 6 -2.37 38.64 18.30
N TRP A 7 -1.29 39.34 17.94
CA TRP A 7 -0.55 39.06 16.70
C TRP A 7 0.12 37.69 16.71
N VAL A 8 0.75 37.31 17.83
CA VAL A 8 1.36 35.99 18.01
C VAL A 8 0.30 34.88 17.92
N LEU A 9 -0.83 35.02 18.62
CA LEU A 9 -1.93 34.05 18.56
C LEU A 9 -2.52 33.95 17.16
N GLN A 10 -2.66 35.07 16.45
CA GLN A 10 -3.18 35.09 15.09
C GLN A 10 -2.21 34.39 14.13
N PHE A 11 -0.90 34.67 14.21
CA PHE A 11 0.11 33.94 13.43
C PHE A 11 0.10 32.44 13.72
N LEU A 12 0.05 32.06 14.99
CA LEU A 12 0.01 30.65 15.40
C LEU A 12 -1.26 29.97 14.88
N SER A 13 -2.41 30.64 14.95
CA SER A 13 -3.67 30.11 14.42
C SER A 13 -3.60 29.85 12.92
N VAL A 14 -3.03 30.79 12.15
CA VAL A 14 -2.82 30.63 10.71
C VAL A 14 -1.89 29.46 10.41
N LEU A 15 -0.79 29.33 11.17
CA LEU A 15 0.16 28.23 11.00
C LEU A 15 -0.49 26.87 11.29
N VAL A 16 -1.28 26.77 12.37
CA VAL A 16 -2.00 25.55 12.73
C VAL A 16 -3.03 25.19 11.65
N VAL A 17 -3.81 26.17 11.18
CA VAL A 17 -4.77 25.95 10.10
C VAL A 17 -4.07 25.47 8.83
N LEU A 18 -2.95 26.10 8.45
CA LEU A 18 -2.16 25.70 7.29
C LEU A 18 -1.64 24.26 7.42
N ALA A 19 -1.12 23.89 8.60
CA ALA A 19 -0.64 22.54 8.87
C ALA A 19 -1.76 21.50 8.77
N LEU A 20 -2.94 21.79 9.33
CA LEU A 20 -4.10 20.90 9.26
C LEU A 20 -4.58 20.70 7.82
N VAL A 21 -4.64 21.78 7.03
CA VAL A 21 -4.99 21.71 5.60
C VAL A 21 -3.98 20.87 4.83
N ALA A 22 -2.68 21.05 5.08
CA ALA A 22 -1.63 20.25 4.44
C ALA A 22 -1.77 18.75 4.79
N CYS A 23 -1.95 18.41 6.07
CA CYS A 23 -2.17 17.03 6.51
C CYS A 23 -3.40 16.40 5.85
N ALA A 24 -4.52 17.13 5.81
CA ALA A 24 -5.75 16.65 5.18
C ALA A 24 -5.56 16.41 3.67
N ALA A 25 -4.86 17.32 2.97
CA ALA A 25 -4.59 17.19 1.55
C ALA A 25 -3.67 15.99 1.24
N ILE A 26 -2.62 15.78 2.05
CA ILE A 26 -1.73 14.61 1.92
C ILE A 26 -2.53 13.33 2.14
N TYR A 27 -3.28 13.24 3.24
CA TYR A 27 -4.09 12.06 3.56
C TYR A 27 -5.09 11.73 2.45
N TRP A 28 -5.81 12.74 1.95
CA TRP A 28 -6.73 12.58 0.82
C TRP A 28 -6.01 12.00 -0.40
N ARG A 29 -4.89 12.60 -0.82
CA ARG A 29 -4.15 12.19 -2.02
C ARG A 29 -3.59 10.77 -1.86
N SER A 30 -3.03 10.43 -0.70
CA SER A 30 -2.55 9.10 -0.38
C SER A 30 -3.66 8.06 -0.49
N ASN A 31 -4.85 8.34 0.05
CA ASN A 31 -5.99 7.42 -0.05
C ASN A 31 -6.49 7.26 -1.49
N GLN A 32 -6.51 8.32 -2.29
CA GLN A 32 -6.87 8.20 -3.71
C GLN A 32 -5.89 7.32 -4.48
N MET A 33 -4.59 7.44 -4.20
CA MET A 33 -3.57 6.58 -4.81
C MET A 33 -3.72 5.12 -4.37
N LEU A 34 -3.94 4.87 -3.08
CA LEU A 34 -4.13 3.51 -2.55
C LEU A 34 -5.44 2.85 -3.04
N ALA A 35 -6.48 3.63 -3.30
CA ALA A 35 -7.76 3.14 -3.80
C ALA A 35 -7.79 2.97 -5.33
N GLN A 36 -6.74 3.36 -6.05
CA GLN A 36 -6.70 3.27 -7.50
C GLN A 36 -6.71 1.81 -7.95
N LYS A 37 -7.73 1.44 -8.73
CA LYS A 37 -7.82 0.15 -9.41
C LYS A 37 -7.34 0.33 -10.85
N ILE A 38 -6.27 -0.37 -11.22
CA ILE A 38 -5.76 -0.37 -12.59
C ILE A 38 -6.39 -1.55 -13.31
N GLU A 39 -7.26 -1.27 -14.28
CA GLU A 39 -7.77 -2.31 -15.17
C GLU A 39 -6.66 -2.70 -16.16
N ILE A 40 -6.25 -3.95 -16.10
CA ILE A 40 -5.29 -4.52 -17.03
C ILE A 40 -6.08 -5.37 -18.02
N LYS A 41 -5.94 -5.07 -19.32
CA LYS A 41 -6.52 -5.90 -20.36
C LYS A 41 -5.71 -7.18 -20.47
N GLU A 42 -6.22 -8.25 -19.89
CA GLU A 42 -5.56 -9.55 -19.91
C GLU A 42 -5.57 -10.12 -21.34
N ALA A 43 -4.41 -10.58 -21.79
CA ALA A 43 -4.33 -11.38 -23.01
C ALA A 43 -4.87 -12.79 -22.70
N ALA A 44 -5.67 -13.35 -23.61
CA ALA A 44 -6.08 -14.74 -23.51
C ALA A 44 -4.86 -15.65 -23.72
N LEU A 45 -4.31 -16.17 -22.62
CA LEU A 45 -3.20 -17.11 -22.63
C LEU A 45 -3.75 -18.53 -22.52
N ALA A 46 -3.33 -19.42 -23.42
CA ALA A 46 -3.55 -20.85 -23.24
C ALA A 46 -2.59 -21.36 -22.17
N ILE A 47 -3.10 -21.63 -20.96
CA ILE A 47 -2.29 -22.12 -19.84
C ILE A 47 -2.26 -23.65 -19.90
N PRO A 48 -1.09 -24.28 -20.11
CA PRO A 48 -0.97 -25.72 -20.10
C PRO A 48 -1.17 -26.27 -18.68
N ILE A 49 -1.92 -27.37 -18.56
CA ILE A 49 -2.27 -28.02 -17.28
C ILE A 49 -1.78 -29.48 -17.22
N ASP A 50 -0.91 -29.88 -18.14
CA ASP A 50 -0.26 -31.19 -18.09
C ASP A 50 0.72 -31.30 -16.90
N THR A 51 1.14 -32.52 -16.62
CA THR A 51 1.98 -32.82 -15.45
C THR A 51 3.32 -32.09 -15.47
N ASP A 52 3.91 -31.89 -16.65
CA ASP A 52 5.21 -31.23 -16.80
C ASP A 52 5.07 -29.72 -16.59
N ALA A 53 3.99 -29.14 -17.12
CA ALA A 53 3.62 -27.75 -16.87
C ALA A 53 3.39 -27.48 -15.37
N ILE A 54 2.65 -28.36 -14.68
CA ILE A 54 2.41 -28.24 -13.23
C ILE A 54 3.72 -28.38 -12.44
N ALA A 55 4.56 -29.37 -12.77
CA ALA A 55 5.85 -29.56 -12.11
C ALA A 55 6.77 -28.35 -12.27
N ARG A 56 6.82 -27.77 -13.48
CA ARG A 56 7.55 -26.53 -13.76
C ARG A 56 6.96 -25.35 -12.98
N GLY A 57 5.64 -25.20 -12.96
CA GLY A 57 4.96 -24.17 -12.18
C GLY A 57 5.32 -24.21 -10.71
N ARG A 58 5.31 -25.41 -10.10
CA ARG A 58 5.76 -25.62 -8.72
C ARG A 58 7.22 -25.23 -8.50
N HIS A 59 8.11 -25.64 -9.40
CA HIS A 59 9.53 -25.27 -9.33
C HIS A 59 9.72 -23.76 -9.36
N LEU A 60 9.00 -23.05 -10.25
CA LEU A 60 9.04 -21.59 -10.32
C LEU A 60 8.49 -20.95 -9.05
N ALA A 61 7.34 -21.40 -8.55
CA ALA A 61 6.72 -20.83 -7.37
C ALA A 61 7.64 -20.88 -6.14
N ILE A 62 8.40 -21.97 -5.99
CA ILE A 62 9.39 -22.14 -4.93
C ILE A 62 10.63 -21.28 -5.18
N THR A 63 11.20 -21.33 -6.39
CA THR A 63 12.49 -20.69 -6.67
C THR A 63 12.39 -19.18 -6.90
N ARG A 64 11.20 -18.63 -7.16
CA ARG A 64 10.97 -17.19 -7.42
C ARG A 64 10.38 -16.48 -6.20
N GLY A 65 10.29 -17.18 -5.07
CA GLY A 65 9.85 -16.60 -3.80
C GLY A 65 8.38 -16.20 -3.79
N CYS A 66 7.53 -16.84 -4.60
CA CYS A 66 6.09 -16.52 -4.61
C CYS A 66 5.48 -16.70 -3.21
N GLY A 67 5.92 -17.71 -2.46
CA GLY A 67 5.49 -17.95 -1.09
C GLY A 67 5.98 -16.93 -0.05
N GLU A 68 6.95 -16.06 -0.39
CA GLU A 68 7.43 -15.03 0.53
C GLU A 68 6.36 -13.98 0.83
N CYS A 69 5.56 -13.67 -0.20
CA CYS A 69 4.41 -12.77 -0.10
C CYS A 69 3.08 -13.53 0.06
N HIS A 70 2.89 -14.63 -0.65
CA HIS A 70 1.60 -15.34 -0.68
C HIS A 70 1.45 -16.44 0.40
N GLY A 71 2.48 -16.68 1.21
CA GLY A 71 2.49 -17.79 2.17
C GLY A 71 2.92 -19.11 1.54
N ALA A 72 3.40 -20.05 2.37
CA ALA A 72 3.94 -21.33 1.90
C ALA A 72 2.87 -22.24 1.29
N ASP A 73 1.63 -22.09 1.71
CA ASP A 73 0.43 -22.78 1.22
C ASP A 73 -0.41 -21.92 0.26
N PHE A 74 0.08 -20.72 -0.10
CA PHE A 74 -0.63 -19.73 -0.92
C PHE A 74 -1.96 -19.23 -0.31
N GLY A 75 -2.14 -19.36 1.01
CA GLY A 75 -3.33 -18.83 1.72
C GLY A 75 -3.28 -17.33 2.04
N GLY A 76 -2.16 -16.66 1.73
CA GLY A 76 -1.88 -15.26 2.07
C GLY A 76 -1.01 -15.13 3.32
N LYS A 77 -0.24 -14.04 3.40
CA LYS A 77 0.67 -13.74 4.53
C LYS A 77 0.77 -12.24 4.77
N MET A 78 0.86 -11.83 6.04
CA MET A 78 1.28 -10.46 6.38
C MET A 78 2.79 -10.33 6.09
N VAL A 79 3.13 -9.60 5.03
CA VAL A 79 4.53 -9.38 4.60
C VAL A 79 5.18 -8.31 5.45
N VAL A 80 4.41 -7.28 5.81
CA VAL A 80 4.83 -6.20 6.71
C VAL A 80 3.72 -6.00 7.74
N ASP A 81 4.06 -5.98 9.02
CA ASP A 81 3.19 -5.52 10.11
C ASP A 81 4.05 -4.93 11.23
N VAL A 82 4.54 -3.71 11.00
CA VAL A 82 5.46 -3.03 11.92
C VAL A 82 5.08 -1.56 12.03
N LEU A 83 4.84 -1.09 13.25
CA LEU A 83 4.60 0.32 13.55
C LEU A 83 5.96 1.06 13.68
N PRO A 84 6.12 2.30 13.15
CA PRO A 84 5.14 3.16 12.48
C PRO A 84 5.07 2.99 10.95
N VAL A 85 5.73 1.99 10.37
CA VAL A 85 5.86 1.81 8.91
C VAL A 85 4.52 1.46 8.25
N GLY A 86 3.76 0.53 8.83
CA GLY A 86 2.43 0.14 8.36
C GLY A 86 2.25 -1.37 8.19
N ARG A 87 1.23 -1.74 7.42
CA ARG A 87 0.83 -3.13 7.15
C ARG A 87 0.74 -3.39 5.67
N VAL A 88 1.29 -4.52 5.22
CA VAL A 88 1.20 -5.03 3.86
C VAL A 88 0.80 -6.50 3.93
N ALA A 89 -0.39 -6.82 3.44
CA ALA A 89 -0.86 -8.18 3.26
C ALA A 89 -0.54 -8.64 1.83
N GLY A 90 0.01 -9.84 1.68
CA GLY A 90 0.12 -10.48 0.38
C GLY A 90 -1.27 -10.86 -0.15
N PRO A 91 -1.45 -10.89 -1.49
CA PRO A 91 -2.71 -11.31 -2.08
C PRO A 91 -3.02 -12.78 -1.78
N ASN A 92 -4.29 -13.12 -1.68
CA ASN A 92 -4.83 -14.47 -1.61
C ASN A 92 -5.66 -14.80 -2.85
#